data_AF-A0A0E9Y109-F1
#
_entry.id   AF-A0A0E9Y109-F1
#
_cell.length_a   1.000
_cell.length_b   1.000
_cell.length_c   1.000
_cell.angle_alpha   90.00
_cell.angle_beta   90.00
_cell.angle_gamma   90.00
#
_symmetry.space_group_name_H-M   'P 1'
#
loop_
_entity.id
_entity.type
_entity.pdbx_description
1 polymer ?
#
loop_
_entity_poly.entity_id
_entity_poly.type
_entity_poly.pdbx_seq_one_letter_code
_entity_poly.pdbx_strand_id
1 'polypeptide(L)'
;MAASAVSADLASAMFAFTVDLYKQLLSEGDRSRNLVFSPFSIAAALSMTLAGARQQTAQEIATVMHTKDDMIHAQFSEFLTKVSTHAPSVTLEIANCMYTENTFKILDEYLVTLMKFYNSTVVPVSFKTEAEAARLAINAWVAEATKTKIKDLLPSGSLNSQTVLVLINAIYFKGLWNEQFNPRATSLQKFYMSKETT
;
A
#
# COMPACT_ATOMS: atom_id res chain seq x y z
N MET A 1 -24.18 -12.61 -15.24
CA MET A 1 -23.85 -11.44 -14.39
C MET A 1 -22.45 -10.99 -14.75
N ALA A 2 -22.30 -9.81 -15.34
CA ALA A 2 -21.02 -9.36 -15.88
C ALA A 2 -20.10 -8.91 -14.75
N ALA A 3 -18.92 -9.52 -14.67
CA ALA A 3 -17.82 -8.98 -13.89
C ALA A 3 -17.50 -7.60 -14.45
N SER A 4 -17.77 -6.53 -13.69
CA SER A 4 -17.34 -5.20 -14.09
C SER A 4 -15.82 -5.17 -13.95
N ALA A 5 -15.13 -5.29 -15.07
CA ALA A 5 -13.69 -5.21 -15.14
C ALA A 5 -13.23 -3.93 -14.43
N VAL A 6 -12.24 -4.04 -13.55
CA VAL A 6 -11.25 -2.97 -13.42
C VAL A 6 -10.90 -2.55 -14.84
N SER A 7 -10.89 -1.25 -15.17
CA SER A 7 -10.57 -0.83 -16.54
C SER A 7 -9.36 -1.63 -17.02
N ALA A 8 -9.43 -2.23 -18.22
CA ALA A 8 -8.37 -3.10 -18.72
C ALA A 8 -6.99 -2.39 -18.67
N ASP A 9 -7.03 -1.06 -18.70
CA ASP A 9 -5.90 -0.15 -18.55
C ASP A 9 -5.29 -0.14 -17.14
N LEU A 10 -6.08 -0.04 -16.05
CA LEU A 10 -5.51 -0.08 -14.69
C LEU A 10 -4.87 -1.44 -14.39
N ALA A 11 -5.51 -2.54 -14.79
CA ALA A 11 -4.96 -3.87 -14.57
C ALA A 11 -3.62 -4.06 -15.30
N SER A 12 -3.52 -3.59 -16.54
CA SER A 12 -2.29 -3.66 -17.35
C SER A 12 -1.19 -2.78 -16.77
N ALA A 13 -1.51 -1.55 -16.38
CA ALA A 13 -0.57 -0.62 -15.74
C ALA A 13 -0.05 -1.17 -14.41
N MET A 14 -0.94 -1.69 -13.56
CA MET A 14 -0.57 -2.33 -12.29
C MET A 14 0.31 -3.56 -12.48
N PHE A 15 0.04 -4.37 -13.52
CA PHE A 15 0.89 -5.51 -13.85
C PHE A 15 2.30 -5.08 -14.25
N ALA A 16 2.42 -4.10 -15.14
CA ALA A 16 3.71 -3.55 -15.56
C ALA A 16 4.50 -2.97 -14.38
N PHE A 17 3.85 -2.11 -13.57
CA PHE A 17 4.44 -1.57 -12.34
C PHE A 17 4.89 -2.66 -11.37
N THR A 18 4.07 -3.70 -11.18
CA THR A 18 4.40 -4.83 -10.30
C THR A 18 5.65 -5.56 -10.77
N VAL A 19 5.75 -5.84 -12.07
CA VAL A 19 6.89 -6.55 -12.66
C VAL A 19 8.18 -5.72 -12.52
N ASP A 20 8.11 -4.42 -12.79
CA ASP A 20 9.28 -3.54 -12.68
C ASP A 20 9.74 -3.41 -11.22
N LEU A 21 8.82 -3.20 -10.29
CA LEU A 21 9.13 -3.15 -8.87
C LEU A 21 9.69 -4.48 -8.34
N TYR A 22 9.12 -5.61 -8.76
CA TYR A 22 9.62 -6.94 -8.39
C TYR A 22 11.06 -7.15 -8.85
N LYS A 23 11.38 -6.79 -10.10
CA LYS A 23 12.75 -6.87 -10.64
C LYS A 23 13.72 -6.01 -9.85
N GLN A 24 13.31 -4.79 -9.47
CA GLN A 24 14.15 -3.89 -8.67
C GLN A 24 14.41 -4.45 -7.27
N LEU A 25 13.38 -4.96 -6.60
CA LEU A 25 13.54 -5.55 -5.27
C LEU A 25 14.41 -6.82 -5.29
N LEU A 26 14.40 -7.58 -6.38
CA LEU A 26 15.28 -8.74 -6.57
C LEU A 26 16.73 -8.38 -6.93
N SER A 27 16.97 -7.21 -7.53
CA SER A 27 18.33 -6.77 -7.86
C SER A 27 19.04 -6.16 -6.64
N GLU A 28 18.29 -5.50 -5.76
CA GLU A 28 18.80 -4.89 -4.52
C GLU A 28 18.78 -5.84 -3.32
N GLY A 29 17.92 -6.87 -3.36
CA GLY A 29 17.67 -7.77 -2.25
C GLY A 29 18.63 -8.96 -2.14
N ASP A 30 18.74 -9.49 -0.93
CA ASP A 30 19.36 -10.79 -0.68
C ASP A 30 18.46 -11.91 -1.22
N ARG A 31 18.95 -12.60 -2.26
CA ARG A 31 18.22 -13.70 -2.93
C ARG A 31 17.97 -14.92 -2.04
N SER A 32 18.60 -14.99 -0.87
CA SER A 32 18.33 -16.04 0.12
C SER A 32 17.11 -15.76 1.00
N ARG A 33 16.51 -14.56 0.91
CA ARG A 33 15.37 -14.14 1.73
C ARG A 33 14.06 -14.19 0.96
N ASN A 34 12.98 -14.43 1.72
CA ASN A 34 11.62 -14.32 1.19
C ASN A 34 11.30 -12.85 0.88
N LEU A 35 10.74 -12.61 -0.30
CA LEU A 35 10.23 -11.30 -0.71
C LEU A 35 8.70 -11.33 -0.75
N VAL A 36 8.07 -10.44 0.02
CA VAL A 36 6.62 -10.24 0.03
C VAL A 36 6.34 -8.75 0.08
N PHE A 37 5.49 -8.27 -0.83
CA PHE A 37 5.00 -6.89 -0.83
C PHE A 37 3.64 -6.84 -1.52
N SER A 38 2.92 -5.74 -1.32
CA SER A 38 1.70 -5.44 -2.06
C SER A 38 1.97 -4.33 -3.08
N PRO A 39 2.05 -4.65 -4.38
CA PRO A 39 2.21 -3.64 -5.42
C PRO A 39 1.07 -2.63 -5.41
N PHE A 40 -0.16 -3.10 -5.15
CA PHE A 40 -1.34 -2.25 -5.05
C PHE A 40 -1.20 -1.20 -3.94
N SER A 41 -0.67 -1.60 -2.78
CA SER A 41 -0.47 -0.69 -1.65
C SER A 41 0.46 0.47 -2.01
N ILE A 42 1.59 0.15 -2.64
CA ILE A 42 2.60 1.13 -3.06
C ILE A 42 2.05 2.03 -4.16
N ALA A 43 1.36 1.45 -5.14
CA ALA A 43 0.75 2.19 -6.23
C ALA A 43 -0.36 3.13 -5.72
N ALA A 44 -1.16 2.73 -4.73
CA ALA A 44 -2.16 3.59 -4.11
C ALA A 44 -1.51 4.80 -3.41
N ALA A 45 -0.42 4.58 -2.68
CA ALA A 45 0.35 5.67 -2.06
C ALA A 45 0.94 6.63 -3.10
N LEU A 46 1.53 6.11 -4.19
CA LEU A 46 2.03 6.92 -5.30
C LEU A 46 0.90 7.68 -6.01
N SER A 47 -0.28 7.08 -6.15
CA SER A 47 -1.45 7.71 -6.75
C SER A 47 -1.98 8.86 -5.89
N MET A 48 -1.99 8.70 -4.56
CA MET A 48 -2.30 9.80 -3.63
C MET A 48 -1.27 10.93 -3.72
N THR A 49 0.01 10.61 -3.91
CA THR A 49 1.07 11.62 -4.17
C THR A 49 0.84 12.33 -5.50
N LEU A 50 0.49 11.58 -6.55
CA LEU A 50 0.24 12.10 -7.90
C LEU A 50 -0.87 13.17 -7.90
N ALA A 51 -1.93 12.99 -7.11
CA ALA A 51 -3.01 13.98 -6.99
C ALA A 51 -2.51 15.37 -6.52
N GLY A 52 -1.46 15.40 -5.70
CA GLY A 52 -0.83 16.64 -5.22
C GLY A 52 0.34 17.11 -6.07
N ALA A 53 0.91 16.24 -6.90
CA ALA A 53 2.06 16.54 -7.74
C ALA A 53 1.69 17.39 -8.96
N ARG A 54 2.66 18.14 -9.50
CA ARG A 54 2.50 18.92 -10.73
C ARG A 54 3.75 18.77 -11.61
N GLN A 55 3.58 19.08 -12.89
CA GLN A 55 4.66 19.16 -13.88
C GLN A 55 5.55 17.89 -13.87
N GLN A 56 6.87 18.05 -13.81
CA GLN A 56 7.83 16.95 -13.88
C GLN A 56 7.59 15.87 -12.81
N THR A 57 7.30 16.26 -11.57
CA THR A 57 7.02 15.29 -10.49
C THR A 57 5.81 14.43 -10.81
N ALA A 58 4.73 15.04 -11.33
CA ALA A 58 3.56 14.28 -11.74
C ALA A 58 3.88 13.33 -12.91
N GLN A 59 4.66 13.80 -13.89
CA GLN A 59 5.05 13.02 -15.06
C GLN A 59 5.92 11.80 -14.68
N GLU A 60 6.88 11.96 -13.78
CA GLU A 60 7.74 10.87 -13.31
C GLU A 60 6.93 9.80 -12.57
N ILE A 61 6.04 10.21 -11.66
CA ILE A 61 5.17 9.27 -10.93
C ILE A 61 4.25 8.53 -11.91
N ALA A 62 3.60 9.25 -12.82
CA ALA A 62 2.72 8.64 -13.83
C ALA A 62 3.46 7.64 -14.72
N THR A 63 4.69 7.96 -15.11
CA THR A 63 5.55 7.08 -15.92
C THR A 63 5.86 5.78 -15.18
N VAL A 64 6.30 5.85 -13.92
CA VAL A 64 6.60 4.66 -13.11
C VAL A 64 5.34 3.82 -12.89
N MET A 65 4.19 4.46 -12.69
CA MET A 65 2.91 3.79 -12.53
C MET A 65 2.32 3.26 -13.85
N HIS A 66 3.00 3.46 -14.98
CA HIS A 66 2.51 3.09 -16.32
C HIS A 66 1.13 3.68 -16.65
N THR A 67 0.84 4.88 -16.15
CA THR A 67 -0.42 5.60 -16.43
C THR A 67 -0.14 6.90 -17.17
N LYS A 68 -1.10 7.29 -18.01
CA LYS A 68 -1.12 8.59 -18.70
C LYS A 68 -2.41 9.35 -18.43
N ASP A 69 -3.26 8.82 -17.57
CA ASP A 69 -4.66 9.17 -17.46
C ASP A 69 -4.98 9.76 -16.09
N ASP A 70 -5.63 10.93 -16.08
CA ASP A 70 -6.19 11.57 -14.89
C ASP A 70 -7.29 10.70 -14.23
N MET A 71 -7.81 9.71 -14.94
CA MET A 71 -8.76 8.73 -14.41
C MET A 71 -8.16 7.75 -13.41
N ILE A 72 -6.83 7.73 -13.21
CA ILE A 72 -6.18 6.78 -12.28
C ILE A 72 -6.82 6.82 -10.88
N HIS A 73 -7.15 8.01 -10.38
CA HIS A 73 -7.80 8.18 -9.07
C HIS A 73 -9.19 7.53 -9.02
N ALA A 74 -9.98 7.70 -10.09
CA ALA A 74 -11.31 7.09 -10.21
C ALA A 74 -11.22 5.56 -10.31
N GLN A 75 -10.25 5.05 -11.06
CA GLN A 75 -10.02 3.61 -11.22
C GLN A 75 -9.58 2.95 -9.90
N PHE A 76 -8.72 3.61 -9.11
CA PHE A 76 -8.38 3.14 -7.76
C PHE A 76 -9.60 3.11 -6.84
N SER A 77 -10.43 4.16 -6.88
CA SER A 77 -11.68 4.23 -6.09
C SER A 77 -12.64 3.10 -6.45
N GLU A 78 -12.82 2.84 -7.75
CA GLU A 78 -13.64 1.75 -8.26
C GLU A 78 -13.10 0.38 -7.82
N PHE A 79 -11.78 0.19 -7.84
CA PHE A 79 -11.17 -1.04 -7.33
C PHE A 79 -11.41 -1.21 -5.83
N LEU A 80 -11.14 -0.19 -5.01
CA LEU A 80 -11.29 -0.23 -3.55
C LEU A 80 -12.73 -0.58 -3.13
N THR A 81 -13.72 -0.03 -3.83
CA THR A 81 -15.14 -0.30 -3.55
C THR A 81 -15.55 -1.73 -3.91
N LYS A 82 -14.97 -2.31 -4.96
CA LYS A 82 -15.31 -3.67 -5.40
C LYS A 82 -14.55 -4.75 -4.64
N VAL A 83 -13.26 -4.55 -4.42
CA VAL A 83 -12.35 -5.62 -3.96
C VAL A 83 -12.71 -6.16 -2.58
N SER A 84 -13.19 -5.30 -1.68
CA SER A 84 -13.60 -5.67 -0.32
C SER A 84 -14.83 -6.59 -0.29
N THR A 85 -15.66 -6.57 -1.34
CA THR A 85 -16.89 -7.39 -1.45
C THR A 85 -16.77 -8.54 -2.44
N HIS A 86 -15.63 -8.67 -3.14
CA HIS A 86 -15.50 -9.57 -4.28
C HIS A 86 -15.54 -11.05 -3.90
N ALA A 87 -15.06 -11.40 -2.70
CA ALA A 87 -14.99 -12.79 -2.25
C ALA A 87 -15.41 -12.91 -0.77
N PRO A 88 -16.59 -13.50 -0.47
CA PRO A 88 -17.09 -13.61 0.91
C PRO A 88 -16.17 -14.38 1.86
N SER A 89 -15.39 -15.33 1.33
CA SER A 89 -14.43 -16.14 2.09
C SER A 89 -13.08 -15.45 2.31
N VAL A 90 -12.94 -14.19 1.87
CA VAL A 90 -11.72 -13.39 1.98
C VAL A 90 -12.01 -12.14 2.80
N THR A 91 -11.26 -11.95 3.86
CA THR A 91 -11.15 -10.67 4.55
C THR A 91 -10.02 -9.88 3.90
N LEU A 92 -10.36 -8.79 3.23
CA LEU A 92 -9.42 -7.80 2.72
C LEU A 92 -9.76 -6.44 3.30
N GLU A 93 -8.88 -5.93 4.14
CA GLU A 93 -9.00 -4.60 4.75
C GLU A 93 -7.88 -3.72 4.21
N ILE A 94 -8.24 -2.55 3.71
CA ILE A 94 -7.32 -1.55 3.15
C ILE A 94 -7.58 -0.24 3.87
N ALA A 95 -6.54 0.34 4.45
CA ALA A 95 -6.61 1.62 5.13
C ALA A 95 -5.57 2.58 4.55
N ASN A 96 -6.03 3.78 4.21
CA ASN A 96 -5.19 4.87 3.72
C ASN A 96 -5.19 5.99 4.76
N CYS A 97 -4.00 6.50 5.09
CA CYS A 97 -3.89 7.70 5.92
C CYS A 97 -2.66 8.51 5.50
N MET A 98 -2.82 9.82 5.54
CA MET A 98 -1.72 10.76 5.36
C MET A 98 -1.50 11.53 6.67
N TYR A 99 -0.27 11.53 7.16
CA TYR A 99 0.13 12.36 8.29
C TYR A 99 0.94 13.54 7.78
N THR A 100 0.57 14.75 8.17
CA THR A 100 1.20 15.98 7.69
C THR A 100 1.68 16.84 8.85
N GLU A 101 2.81 17.49 8.68
CA GLU A 101 3.30 18.50 9.62
C GLU A 101 2.26 19.64 9.75
N ASN A 102 1.82 19.90 10.98
CA ASN A 102 0.69 20.79 11.29
C ASN A 102 0.94 22.26 10.98
N THR A 103 2.20 22.65 10.73
CA THR A 103 2.55 24.01 10.31
C THR A 103 2.26 24.31 8.84
N PHE A 104 1.88 23.31 8.03
CA PHE A 104 1.51 23.50 6.62
C PHE A 104 -0.01 23.45 6.42
N LYS A 105 -0.55 24.44 5.71
CA LYS A 105 -1.94 24.40 5.26
C LYS A 105 -2.05 23.56 4.00
N ILE A 106 -2.74 22.43 4.10
CA ILE A 106 -3.06 21.57 2.95
C ILE A 106 -4.21 22.20 2.15
N LEU A 107 -4.14 22.11 0.82
CA LEU A 107 -5.19 22.62 -0.06
C LEU A 107 -6.48 21.81 0.09
N ASP A 108 -7.61 22.50 0.25
CA ASP A 108 -8.92 21.86 0.45
C ASP A 108 -9.29 20.93 -0.71
N GLU A 109 -8.97 21.32 -1.95
CA GLU A 109 -9.19 20.48 -3.14
C GLU A 109 -8.44 19.14 -3.07
N TYR A 110 -7.22 19.14 -2.51
CA TYR A 110 -6.45 17.92 -2.32
C TYR A 110 -7.08 17.02 -1.26
N LEU A 111 -7.53 17.59 -0.14
CA LEU A 111 -8.25 16.86 0.90
C LEU A 111 -9.53 16.20 0.36
N VAL A 112 -10.31 16.93 -0.43
CA VAL A 112 -11.52 16.42 -1.10
C VAL A 112 -11.18 15.27 -2.04
N THR A 113 -10.10 15.40 -2.82
CA THR A 113 -9.63 14.36 -3.75
C THR A 113 -9.24 13.09 -3.01
N LEU A 114 -8.45 13.20 -1.93
CA LEU A 114 -8.03 12.06 -1.12
C LEU A 114 -9.19 11.33 -0.45
N MET A 115 -10.14 12.09 0.12
CA MET A 115 -11.33 11.51 0.72
C MET A 115 -12.19 10.80 -0.32
N LYS A 116 -12.45 11.46 -1.46
CA LYS A 116 -13.33 10.94 -2.52
C LYS A 116 -12.80 9.65 -3.15
N PHE A 117 -11.52 9.61 -3.52
CA PHE A 117 -10.99 8.52 -4.34
C PHE A 117 -10.31 7.41 -3.53
N TYR A 118 -9.80 7.72 -2.34
CA TYR A 118 -9.00 6.77 -1.55
C TYR A 118 -9.61 6.44 -0.18
N ASN A 119 -10.71 7.11 0.19
CA ASN A 119 -11.25 7.05 1.55
C ASN A 119 -10.16 7.32 2.60
N SER A 120 -9.23 8.21 2.26
CA SER A 120 -8.05 8.51 3.06
C SER A 120 -8.31 9.69 3.98
N THR A 121 -7.89 9.57 5.23
CA THR A 121 -7.89 10.67 6.19
C THR A 121 -6.55 11.40 6.20
N VAL A 122 -6.60 12.72 6.38
CA VAL A 122 -5.41 13.54 6.59
C VAL A 122 -5.34 13.97 8.06
N VAL A 123 -4.26 13.59 8.73
CA VAL A 123 -4.07 13.82 10.16
C VAL A 123 -2.90 14.80 10.36
N PRO A 124 -3.15 16.03 10.83
CA PRO A 124 -2.08 16.94 11.18
C PRO A 124 -1.40 16.47 12.47
N VAL A 125 -0.07 16.42 12.45
CA VAL A 125 0.79 16.07 13.59
C VAL A 125 1.98 17.03 13.67
N SER A 126 2.68 17.06 14.80
CA SER A 126 3.88 17.89 14.92
C SER A 126 5.14 17.04 14.80
N PHE A 127 5.65 16.87 13.59
CA PHE A 127 6.94 16.22 13.38
C PHE A 127 8.09 17.11 13.86
N LYS A 128 7.99 18.43 13.66
CA LYS A 128 9.03 19.39 14.04
C LYS A 128 9.45 19.30 15.51
N THR A 129 8.47 19.14 16.41
CA THR A 129 8.71 19.11 17.86
C THR A 129 8.45 17.74 18.49
N GLU A 130 7.62 16.89 17.88
CA GLU A 130 7.12 15.65 18.47
C GLU A 130 7.22 14.44 17.51
N ALA A 131 8.27 14.38 16.67
CA ALA A 131 8.46 13.31 15.67
C ALA A 131 8.32 11.88 16.24
N GLU A 132 8.89 11.59 17.40
CA GLU A 132 8.79 10.24 17.99
C GLU A 132 7.37 9.93 18.49
N ALA A 133 6.64 10.90 19.04
CA ALA A 133 5.25 10.71 19.41
C ALA A 133 4.38 10.46 18.16
N ALA A 134 4.62 11.22 17.08
CA ALA A 134 3.96 11.00 15.80
C ALA A 134 4.28 9.62 15.23
N ARG A 135 5.55 9.17 15.29
CA ARG A 135 5.96 7.82 14.85
C ARG A 135 5.21 6.72 15.61
N LEU A 136 5.11 6.84 16.94
CA LEU A 136 4.39 5.87 17.77
C LEU A 136 2.89 5.86 17.46
N ALA A 137 2.27 7.03 17.27
CA ALA A 137 0.88 7.14 16.90
C ALA A 137 0.59 6.51 15.52
N ILE A 138 1.48 6.75 14.55
CA ILE A 138 1.43 6.14 13.22
C ILE A 138 1.51 4.61 13.33
N ASN A 139 2.50 4.08 14.05
CA ASN A 139 2.67 2.63 14.22
C ASN A 139 1.45 2.00 14.91
N ALA A 140 0.87 2.65 15.92
CA ALA A 140 -0.34 2.19 16.58
C ALA A 140 -1.54 2.13 15.61
N TRP A 141 -1.71 3.16 14.77
CA TRP A 141 -2.77 3.18 13.75
C TRP A 141 -2.59 2.07 12.72
N VAL A 142 -1.36 1.84 12.24
CA VAL A 142 -1.05 0.74 11.31
C VAL A 142 -1.29 -0.62 11.96
N ALA A 143 -0.92 -0.78 13.22
CA ALA A 143 -1.16 -2.01 13.97
C ALA A 143 -2.66 -2.31 14.05
N GLU A 144 -3.49 -1.32 14.38
CA GLU A 144 -4.94 -1.49 14.42
C GLU A 144 -5.50 -1.87 13.03
N ALA A 145 -5.14 -1.09 12.01
CA ALA A 145 -5.59 -1.31 10.63
C ALA A 145 -5.16 -2.67 10.04
N THR A 146 -4.13 -3.31 10.60
CA THR A 146 -3.59 -4.59 10.13
C THR A 146 -3.84 -5.75 11.09
N LYS A 147 -4.76 -5.60 12.04
CA LYS A 147 -5.05 -6.61 13.09
C LYS A 147 -3.79 -7.06 13.81
N THR A 148 -2.93 -6.09 14.13
CA THR A 148 -1.65 -6.21 14.83
C THR A 148 -0.59 -7.05 14.12
N LYS A 149 -0.74 -7.30 12.81
CA LYS A 149 0.25 -8.02 12.00
C LYS A 149 1.44 -7.16 11.60
N ILE A 150 1.24 -5.84 11.48
CA ILE A 150 2.32 -4.87 11.23
C ILE A 150 2.33 -3.91 12.42
N LYS A 151 3.32 -4.02 13.30
CA LYS A 151 3.39 -3.22 14.54
C LYS A 151 4.38 -2.06 14.46
N ASP A 152 5.56 -2.33 13.93
CA ASP A 152 6.67 -1.39 13.90
C ASP A 152 7.02 -1.04 12.45
N LEU A 153 6.03 -0.51 11.72
CA LEU A 153 6.22 -0.11 10.32
C LEU A 153 7.36 0.90 10.19
N LEU A 154 7.36 1.90 11.08
CA LEU A 154 8.36 2.95 11.14
C LEU A 154 9.36 2.65 12.28
N PRO A 155 10.62 2.31 11.97
CA PRO A 155 11.63 2.07 12.98
C PRO A 155 12.03 3.36 13.70
N SER A 156 12.56 3.24 14.92
CA SER A 156 13.04 4.39 15.69
C SER A 156 14.02 5.25 14.87
N GLY A 157 13.86 6.57 14.91
CA GLY A 157 14.67 7.51 14.13
C GLY A 157 14.31 7.61 12.64
N SER A 158 13.30 6.90 12.14
CA SER A 158 12.86 7.03 10.73
C SER A 158 12.15 8.35 10.45
N LEU A 159 11.60 9.00 11.47
CA LEU A 159 10.97 10.31 11.40
C LEU A 159 11.78 11.31 12.22
N ASN A 160 11.81 12.57 11.78
CA ASN A 160 12.54 13.63 12.46
C ASN A 160 11.87 15.00 12.26
N SER A 161 12.49 16.06 12.77
CA SER A 161 11.94 17.42 12.70
C SER A 161 11.84 18.00 11.28
N GLN A 162 12.46 17.36 10.29
CA GLN A 162 12.38 17.74 8.88
C GLN A 162 11.30 16.95 8.13
N THR A 163 10.66 15.96 8.76
CA THR A 163 9.53 15.24 8.15
C THR A 163 8.36 16.19 7.96
N VAL A 164 7.89 16.30 6.71
CA VAL A 164 6.72 17.14 6.36
C VAL A 164 5.47 16.30 6.14
N LEU A 165 5.62 15.09 5.61
CA LEU A 165 4.51 14.26 5.18
C LEU A 165 4.90 12.78 5.21
N VAL A 166 3.98 11.94 5.69
CA VAL A 166 4.07 10.48 5.65
C VAL A 166 2.76 9.96 5.05
N LEU A 167 2.86 9.25 3.92
CA LEU A 167 1.74 8.58 3.26
C LEU A 167 1.78 7.09 3.58
N ILE A 168 0.65 6.55 4.03
CA ILE A 168 0.56 5.17 4.48
C ILE A 168 -0.63 4.51 3.80
N ASN A 169 -0.35 3.38 3.16
CA ASN A 169 -1.35 2.40 2.80
C ASN A 169 -1.05 1.11 3.58
N ALA A 170 -2.03 0.62 4.33
CA ALA A 170 -1.95 -0.61 5.08
C ALA A 170 -2.97 -1.61 4.56
N ILE A 171 -2.53 -2.86 4.32
CA ILE A 171 -3.39 -3.92 3.81
C ILE A 171 -3.30 -5.15 4.71
N TYR A 172 -4.47 -5.65 5.10
CA TYR A 172 -4.63 -6.95 5.75
C TYR A 172 -5.38 -7.89 4.83
N PHE A 173 -4.78 -9.05 4.55
CA PHE A 173 -5.39 -10.11 3.75
C PHE A 173 -5.47 -11.41 4.55
N LYS A 174 -6.66 -12.00 4.60
CA LYS A 174 -6.91 -13.34 5.13
C LYS A 174 -7.98 -14.03 4.29
N GLY A 175 -7.57 -14.96 3.44
CA GLY A 175 -8.46 -15.81 2.67
C GLY A 175 -8.61 -17.21 3.28
N LEU A 176 -9.80 -17.78 3.21
CA LEU A 176 -9.98 -19.22 3.32
C LEU A 176 -9.73 -19.86 1.96
N TRP A 177 -9.03 -20.99 1.95
CA TRP A 177 -8.93 -21.83 0.76
C TRP A 177 -10.33 -22.29 0.35
N ASN A 178 -10.59 -22.31 -0.96
CA ASN A 178 -11.82 -22.90 -1.50
C ASN A 178 -11.91 -24.39 -1.14
N GLU A 179 -10.77 -25.08 -1.22
CA GLU A 179 -10.60 -26.45 -0.72
C GLU A 179 -9.53 -26.43 0.40
N GLN A 180 -9.97 -26.61 1.65
CA GLN A 180 -9.08 -26.53 2.80
C GLN A 180 -8.26 -27.81 2.99
N PHE A 181 -7.00 -27.64 3.36
CA PHE A 181 -6.12 -28.74 3.73
C PHE A 181 -6.66 -29.44 4.99
N ASN A 182 -6.66 -30.78 4.99
CA ASN A 182 -6.97 -31.56 6.18
C ASN A 182 -5.82 -31.44 7.19
N PRO A 183 -6.03 -30.87 8.39
CA PRO A 183 -4.95 -30.68 9.37
C PRO A 183 -4.30 -32.00 9.82
N ARG A 184 -5.02 -33.13 9.76
CA ARG A 184 -4.49 -34.45 10.11
C ARG A 184 -3.50 -34.99 9.06
N ALA A 185 -3.50 -34.42 7.85
CA ALA A 185 -2.54 -34.75 6.80
C ALA A 185 -1.29 -33.85 6.83
N THR A 186 -1.24 -32.84 7.71
CA THR A 186 -0.08 -31.95 7.86
C THR A 186 0.96 -32.60 8.78
N SER A 187 2.19 -32.75 8.29
CA SER A 187 3.32 -33.27 9.05
C SER A 187 4.60 -32.51 8.71
N LEU A 188 5.59 -32.55 9.60
CA LEU A 188 6.90 -31.95 9.36
C LEU A 188 7.59 -32.67 8.19
N GLN A 189 8.09 -31.89 7.24
CA GLN A 189 8.83 -32.37 6.08
C GLN A 189 10.08 -31.52 5.86
N LYS A 190 11.07 -32.07 5.15
CA LYS A 190 12.25 -31.31 4.74
C LYS A 190 11.87 -30.26 3.70
N PHE A 191 12.32 -29.01 3.89
CA PHE A 191 12.22 -27.94 2.91
C PHE A 191 13.62 -27.59 2.42
N TYR A 192 13.87 -27.78 1.13
CA TYR A 192 15.19 -27.58 0.52
C TYR A 192 15.31 -26.18 -0.06
N MET A 193 16.16 -25.34 0.54
CA MET A 193 16.26 -23.91 0.20
C MET A 193 16.96 -23.65 -1.14
N SER A 194 17.87 -24.53 -1.55
CA SER A 194 18.52 -24.52 -2.86
C SER A 194 18.71 -25.95 -3.35
N LYS A 195 19.09 -26.10 -4.62
CA LYS A 195 19.45 -27.41 -5.20
C LYS A 195 20.62 -28.10 -4.46
N GLU A 196 21.40 -27.37 -3.67
CA GLU A 196 22.58 -27.89 -2.96
C GLU A 196 22.31 -28.31 -1.51
N THR A 197 21.11 -28.04 -0.98
CA THR A 197 20.74 -28.45 0.39
C THR A 197 19.91 -29.73 0.30
N THR A 198 20.47 -30.91 0.67
CA THR A 198 19.85 -32.26 0.54
C THR A 198 19.49 -32.91 1.87
#